data_AF-A0A2D8FEB0-F1
#
_entry.id   AF-A0A2D8FEB0-F1
#
_cell.length_a   1.000
_cell.length_b   1.000
_cell.length_c   1.000
_cell.angle_alpha   90.00
_cell.angle_beta   90.00
_cell.angle_gamma   90.00
#
_symmetry.space_group_name_H-M   'P 1'
#
loop_
_entity.id
_entity.type
_entity.pdbx_description
1 polymer ?
#
loop_
_entity_poly.entity_id
_entity_poly.type
_entity_poly.pdbx_seq_one_letter_code
_entity_poly.pdbx_strand_id
1 'polypeptide(L)'
;MLDSFKLTVDYLSSPTISFSILTVLTPIVFPPTDWFDRLNRKLGFHLLWTHAGLAIAMLVITAFFVIGYMDANFNIILTKADNFPIVLMVYSIYYFTWLAMHKAYVNDERLEKGLKPSEYNDPDDKVLVWPDLVYIEFIALILFTVFLTVWSIVLAAPLEEPANPAATPNPSKAPWYFLGLQEMLVYYDPWIAGIVLPIFCVIGLMAIPYMDINKKGDGYYSFKERRV
;
A
#
# COMPACT_ATOMS: atom_id res chain seq x y z
N MET A 1 19.07 -8.91 22.98
CA MET A 1 18.31 -7.74 22.48
C MET A 1 17.59 -8.09 21.18
N LEU A 2 18.29 -8.62 20.17
CA LEU A 2 17.68 -9.06 18.92
C LEU A 2 16.66 -10.21 19.13
N ASP A 3 16.98 -11.20 19.97
CA ASP A 3 16.07 -12.32 20.26
C ASP A 3 14.79 -11.86 20.97
N SER A 4 14.91 -10.93 21.92
CA SER A 4 13.75 -10.35 22.61
C SER A 4 12.88 -9.52 21.66
N PHE A 5 13.49 -8.78 20.74
CA PHE A 5 12.78 -8.07 19.68
C PHE A 5 12.06 -9.05 18.76
N LYS A 6 12.73 -10.12 18.32
CA LYS A 6 12.16 -11.17 17.48
C LYS A 6 10.96 -11.84 18.13
N LEU A 7 11.09 -12.28 19.39
CA LEU A 7 9.98 -12.87 20.14
C LEU A 7 8.78 -11.91 20.26
N THR A 8 9.05 -10.61 20.41
CA THR A 8 7.98 -9.60 20.46
C THR A 8 7.29 -9.46 19.12
N VAL A 9 8.05 -9.40 18.02
CA VAL A 9 7.51 -9.35 16.65
C VAL A 9 6.72 -10.60 16.34
N ASP A 10 7.23 -11.79 16.64
CA ASP A 10 6.56 -13.07 16.42
C ASP A 10 5.24 -13.16 17.19
N TYR A 11 5.24 -12.71 18.45
CA TYR A 11 4.03 -12.67 19.28
C TYR A 11 2.98 -11.72 18.69
N LEU A 12 3.36 -10.48 18.34
CA LEU A 12 2.46 -9.50 17.75
C LEU A 12 1.93 -9.95 16.38
N SER A 13 2.77 -10.63 15.60
CA SER A 13 2.46 -11.13 14.26
C SER A 13 1.61 -12.40 14.27
N SER A 14 1.33 -12.97 15.44
CA SER A 14 0.41 -14.10 15.54
C SER A 14 -0.98 -13.70 14.99
N PRO A 15 -1.64 -14.55 14.18
CA PRO A 15 -2.82 -14.14 13.41
C PRO A 15 -3.95 -13.55 14.25
N THR A 16 -4.22 -14.11 15.43
CA THR A 16 -5.28 -13.68 16.33
C THR A 16 -5.00 -12.30 16.94
N ILE A 17 -3.75 -12.05 17.33
CA ILE A 17 -3.33 -10.79 17.93
C ILE A 17 -3.28 -9.70 16.85
N SER A 18 -2.61 -9.98 15.73
CA SER A 18 -2.55 -9.05 14.59
C SER A 18 -3.93 -8.66 14.09
N PHE A 19 -4.83 -9.63 13.89
CA PHE A 19 -6.20 -9.35 13.46
C PHE A 19 -6.97 -8.47 14.46
N SER A 20 -6.85 -8.79 15.75
CA SER A 20 -7.52 -8.03 16.82
C SER A 20 -7.00 -6.60 16.92
N ILE A 21 -5.67 -6.43 16.86
CA ILE A 21 -5.02 -5.11 16.86
C ILE A 21 -5.49 -4.31 15.65
N LEU A 22 -5.45 -4.88 14.44
CA LEU A 22 -5.87 -4.19 13.23
C LEU A 22 -7.35 -3.82 13.26
N THR A 23 -8.22 -4.70 13.76
CA THR A 23 -9.66 -4.43 13.84
C THR A 23 -9.97 -3.27 14.78
N VAL A 24 -9.24 -3.16 15.90
CA VAL A 24 -9.41 -2.06 16.85
C VAL A 24 -8.73 -0.77 16.37
N LEU A 25 -7.54 -0.86 15.80
CA LEU A 25 -6.77 0.32 15.35
C LEU A 25 -7.33 0.94 14.07
N THR A 26 -7.83 0.14 13.13
CA THR A 26 -8.30 0.64 11.83
C THR A 26 -9.33 1.76 11.97
N PRO A 27 -10.43 1.62 12.73
CA PRO A 27 -11.42 2.71 12.88
C PRO A 27 -10.89 3.89 13.70
N ILE A 28 -9.78 3.73 14.44
CA ILE A 28 -9.11 4.84 15.13
C ILE A 28 -8.21 5.61 14.17
N VAL A 29 -7.45 4.92 13.33
CA VAL A 29 -6.52 5.51 12.34
C VAL A 29 -7.29 6.12 11.17
N PHE A 30 -8.33 5.45 10.69
CA PHE A 30 -9.24 5.88 9.64
C PHE A 30 -10.64 6.08 10.24
N PRO A 31 -10.94 7.25 10.84
CA PRO A 31 -12.16 7.44 11.59
C PRO A 31 -13.40 7.45 10.68
N PRO A 32 -14.30 6.45 10.78
CA PRO A 32 -15.50 6.39 9.94
C PRO A 32 -16.56 7.42 10.36
N THR A 33 -16.59 7.82 11.63
CA THR A 33 -17.59 8.76 12.16
C THR A 33 -16.94 9.89 12.96
N ASP A 34 -17.69 10.96 13.23
CA ASP A 34 -17.21 12.11 14.03
C ASP A 34 -16.83 11.75 15.47
N TRP A 35 -17.39 10.65 16.00
CA TRP A 35 -16.94 10.13 17.30
C TRP A 35 -15.52 9.59 17.21
N PHE A 36 -15.24 8.76 16.19
CA PHE A 36 -13.89 8.25 15.96
C PHE A 36 -12.92 9.37 15.56
N ASP A 37 -13.37 10.41 14.85
CA ASP A 37 -12.51 11.55 14.50
C ASP A 37 -12.05 12.32 15.75
N ARG A 38 -12.97 12.55 16.68
CA ARG A 38 -12.63 13.15 17.99
C ARG A 38 -11.66 12.27 18.77
N LEU A 39 -11.84 10.96 18.74
CA LEU A 39 -10.93 10.02 19.39
C LEU A 39 -9.54 10.03 18.73
N ASN A 40 -9.48 9.99 17.39
CA ASN A 40 -8.26 10.09 16.60
C ASN A 40 -7.48 11.36 16.93
N ARG A 41 -8.16 12.51 17.00
CA ARG A 41 -7.55 13.80 17.38
C ARG A 41 -7.06 13.81 18.82
N LYS A 42 -7.86 13.28 19.75
CA LYS A 42 -7.51 13.18 21.17
C LYS A 42 -6.27 12.30 21.42
N LEU A 43 -6.16 11.20 20.67
CA LEU A 43 -5.03 10.26 20.76
C LEU A 43 -3.83 10.68 19.90
N GLY A 44 -3.95 11.72 19.07
CA GLY A 44 -2.86 12.22 18.24
C GLY A 44 -2.62 11.45 16.93
N PHE A 45 -3.49 10.51 16.55
CA PHE A 45 -3.32 9.71 15.33
C PHE A 45 -3.37 10.54 14.04
N HIS A 46 -4.07 11.67 14.03
CA HIS A 46 -4.06 12.62 12.90
C HIS A 46 -2.65 13.10 12.53
N LEU A 47 -1.70 13.09 13.48
CA LEU A 47 -0.31 13.50 13.24
C LEU A 47 0.42 12.55 12.28
N LEU A 48 -0.06 11.30 12.14
CA LEU A 48 0.49 10.34 11.17
C LEU A 48 0.43 10.87 9.73
N TRP A 49 -0.56 11.72 9.43
CA TRP A 49 -0.79 12.28 8.11
C TRP A 49 -0.04 13.60 7.88
N THR A 50 0.82 14.03 8.81
CA THR A 50 1.69 15.19 8.63
C THR A 50 3.03 14.79 8.01
N HIS A 51 3.83 15.76 7.54
CA HIS A 51 5.19 15.47 7.06
C HIS A 51 6.09 14.87 8.14
N ALA A 52 5.92 15.27 9.40
CA ALA A 52 6.63 14.66 10.53
C ALA A 52 6.21 13.20 10.72
N GLY A 53 4.90 12.91 10.61
CA GLY A 53 4.36 11.55 10.64
C GLY A 53 4.96 10.66 9.55
N LEU A 54 5.04 11.16 8.31
CA LEU A 54 5.69 10.47 7.19
C LEU A 54 7.15 10.14 7.53
N ALA A 55 7.92 11.13 7.97
CA ALA A 55 9.35 10.95 8.25
C ALA A 55 9.57 9.91 9.36
N ILE A 56 8.79 9.97 10.43
CA ILE A 56 8.86 9.01 11.54
C ILE A 56 8.52 7.60 11.05
N ALA A 57 7.41 7.44 10.33
CA ALA A 57 6.99 6.12 9.85
C ALA A 57 7.98 5.55 8.83
N MET A 58 8.52 6.36 7.92
CA MET A 58 9.58 5.93 7.00
C MET A 58 10.84 5.51 7.75
N LEU A 59 11.21 6.23 8.82
CA LEU A 59 12.32 5.84 9.69
C LEU A 59 12.02 4.51 10.39
N VAL A 60 10.81 4.31 10.91
CA VAL A 60 10.41 3.05 11.56
C VAL A 60 10.44 1.88 10.59
N ILE A 61 9.91 2.03 9.37
CA ILE A 61 9.97 1.01 8.31
C ILE A 61 11.43 0.71 7.97
N THR A 62 12.27 1.74 7.83
CA THR A 62 13.70 1.57 7.57
C THR A 62 14.40 0.84 8.70
N ALA A 63 14.14 1.23 9.96
CA ALA A 63 14.69 0.59 11.14
C ALA A 63 14.27 -0.89 11.21
N PHE A 64 13.02 -1.21 10.89
CA PHE A 64 12.55 -2.60 10.82
C PHE A 64 13.36 -3.42 9.81
N PHE A 65 13.55 -2.93 8.58
CA PHE A 65 14.35 -3.63 7.57
C PHE A 65 15.83 -3.72 7.94
N VAL A 66 16.42 -2.68 8.53
CA VAL A 66 17.81 -2.68 8.98
C VAL A 66 18.03 -3.66 10.12
N ILE A 67 17.15 -3.68 11.13
CA ILE A 67 17.21 -4.66 12.22
C ILE A 67 17.00 -6.07 11.68
N GLY A 68 16.03 -6.25 10.79
CA GLY A 68 15.78 -7.52 10.13
C GLY A 68 17.01 -8.01 9.35
N TYR A 69 17.72 -7.12 8.65
CA TYR A 69 18.93 -7.48 7.91
C TYR A 69 20.04 -8.07 8.79
N MET A 70 20.03 -7.79 10.10
CA MET A 70 20.96 -8.36 11.08
C MET A 70 20.61 -9.81 11.48
N ASP A 71 19.39 -10.30 11.20
CA ASP A 71 19.02 -11.71 11.37
C ASP A 71 19.43 -12.51 10.11
N ALA A 72 20.16 -13.60 10.32
CA ALA A 72 20.69 -14.41 9.23
C ALA A 72 19.60 -14.99 8.30
N ASN A 73 18.46 -15.42 8.85
CA ASN A 73 17.38 -16.01 8.04
C ASN A 73 16.65 -14.93 7.23
N PHE A 74 16.39 -13.78 7.85
CA PHE A 74 15.71 -12.69 7.17
C PHE A 74 16.60 -12.05 6.09
N ASN A 75 17.91 -11.97 6.32
CA ASN A 75 18.88 -11.52 5.33
C ASN A 75 18.86 -12.38 4.06
N ILE A 76 18.87 -13.72 4.23
CA ILE A 76 18.80 -14.67 3.09
C ILE A 76 17.53 -14.46 2.27
N ILE A 77 16.40 -14.10 2.92
CA ILE A 77 15.15 -13.82 2.24
C ILE A 77 15.22 -12.45 1.54
N LEU A 78 15.63 -11.39 2.22
CA LEU A 78 15.66 -10.03 1.66
C LEU A 78 16.60 -9.88 0.47
N THR A 79 17.72 -10.61 0.46
CA THR A 79 18.75 -10.49 -0.59
C THR A 79 18.40 -11.26 -1.87
N LYS A 80 17.29 -12.02 -1.89
CA LYS A 80 16.83 -12.64 -3.13
C LYS A 80 16.31 -11.58 -4.11
N ALA A 81 16.67 -11.71 -5.38
CA ALA A 81 16.33 -10.74 -6.41
C ALA A 81 14.81 -10.53 -6.59
N ASP A 82 14.01 -11.58 -6.38
CA ASP A 82 12.54 -11.57 -6.43
C ASP A 82 11.89 -10.84 -5.24
N ASN A 83 12.63 -10.62 -4.15
CA ASN A 83 12.12 -10.01 -2.92
C ASN A 83 12.38 -8.50 -2.83
N PHE A 84 13.27 -7.95 -3.66
CA PHE A 84 13.48 -6.49 -3.73
C PHE A 84 12.19 -5.70 -4.03
N PRO A 85 11.32 -6.13 -4.99
CA PRO A 85 10.00 -5.52 -5.19
C PRO A 85 9.12 -5.49 -3.95
N ILE A 86 9.22 -6.48 -3.06
CA ILE A 86 8.41 -6.54 -1.83
C ILE A 86 8.81 -5.39 -0.90
N VAL A 87 10.11 -5.12 -0.76
CA VAL A 87 10.60 -3.99 0.04
C VAL A 87 10.07 -2.67 -0.54
N LEU A 88 10.22 -2.47 -1.86
CA LEU A 88 9.70 -1.28 -2.55
C LEU A 88 8.18 -1.13 -2.36
N MET A 89 7.44 -2.24 -2.42
CA MET A 89 5.99 -2.27 -2.21
C MET A 89 5.59 -1.83 -0.80
N VAL A 90 6.32 -2.25 0.25
CA VAL A 90 6.03 -1.81 1.62
C VAL A 90 6.19 -0.29 1.76
N TYR A 91 7.25 0.29 1.22
CA TYR A 91 7.45 1.73 1.22
C TYR A 91 6.39 2.47 0.39
N SER A 92 6.08 1.95 -0.81
CA SER A 92 5.16 2.62 -1.72
C SER A 92 3.72 2.59 -1.20
N ILE A 93 3.25 1.45 -0.66
CA ILE A 93 1.92 1.35 -0.04
C ILE A 93 1.77 2.40 1.05
N TYR A 94 2.71 2.46 2.00
CA TYR A 94 2.64 3.44 3.07
C TYR A 94 2.70 4.88 2.54
N TYR A 95 3.64 5.17 1.61
CA TYR A 95 3.78 6.50 1.02
C TYR A 95 2.51 6.98 0.32
N PHE A 96 1.91 6.14 -0.52
CA PHE A 96 0.70 6.53 -1.28
C PHE A 96 -0.54 6.61 -0.39
N THR A 97 -0.65 5.77 0.64
CA THR A 97 -1.69 5.94 1.67
C THR A 97 -1.49 7.26 2.42
N TRP A 98 -0.26 7.57 2.84
CA TRP A 98 0.05 8.85 3.48
C TRP A 98 -0.27 10.03 2.55
N LEU A 99 0.13 9.97 1.28
CA LEU A 99 -0.09 11.04 0.30
C LEU A 99 -1.59 11.31 0.12
N ALA A 100 -2.39 10.25 -0.06
CA ALA A 100 -3.83 10.35 -0.20
C ALA A 100 -4.48 10.98 1.04
N MET A 101 -4.10 10.52 2.24
CA MET A 101 -4.64 11.03 3.50
C MET A 101 -4.18 12.45 3.81
N HIS A 102 -2.91 12.78 3.54
CA HIS A 102 -2.36 14.12 3.74
C HIS A 102 -3.10 15.14 2.88
N LYS A 103 -3.26 14.85 1.58
CA LYS A 103 -4.04 15.71 0.67
C LYS A 103 -5.51 15.81 1.09
N ALA A 104 -6.11 14.69 1.49
CA ALA A 104 -7.49 14.68 1.96
C ALA A 104 -7.70 15.58 3.18
N TYR A 105 -6.81 15.55 4.17
CA TYR A 105 -6.91 16.41 5.35
C TYR A 105 -6.71 17.89 5.01
N VAL A 106 -5.75 18.21 4.15
CA VAL A 106 -5.53 19.59 3.68
C VAL A 106 -6.77 20.11 2.94
N ASN A 107 -7.36 19.30 2.07
CA ASN A 107 -8.57 19.67 1.34
C ASN A 107 -9.79 19.78 2.26
N ASP A 108 -9.97 18.86 3.20
CA ASP A 108 -11.06 18.91 4.18
C ASP A 108 -10.99 20.21 5.01
N GLU A 109 -9.79 20.62 5.47
CA GLU A 109 -9.60 21.90 6.17
C GLU A 109 -9.86 23.12 5.28
N ARG A 110 -9.53 23.05 3.99
CA ARG A 110 -9.83 24.12 3.02
C ARG A 110 -11.34 24.26 2.82
N LEU A 111 -12.03 23.15 2.63
CA LEU A 111 -13.47 23.09 2.44
C LEU A 111 -14.22 23.62 3.67
N GLU A 112 -13.76 23.29 4.89
CA GLU A 112 -14.32 23.85 6.13
C GLU A 112 -14.20 25.37 6.21
N LYS A 113 -13.16 25.94 5.61
CA LYS A 113 -12.94 27.39 5.51
C LYS A 113 -13.69 28.02 4.32
N GLY A 114 -14.48 27.24 3.57
CA GLY A 114 -15.16 27.68 2.36
C GLY A 114 -14.23 27.92 1.16
N LEU A 115 -12.99 27.43 1.22
CA LEU A 115 -12.02 27.51 0.12
C LEU A 115 -12.19 26.30 -0.81
N LYS A 116 -11.79 26.47 -2.08
CA LYS A 116 -11.79 25.36 -3.05
C LYS A 116 -10.66 24.35 -2.76
N PRO A 117 -10.84 23.05 -3.12
CA PRO A 117 -9.79 22.02 -3.05
C PRO A 117 -8.52 22.44 -3.79
N SER A 118 -7.38 21.84 -3.44
CA SER A 118 -6.11 22.17 -4.08
C SER A 118 -6.05 21.73 -5.55
N GLU A 119 -6.77 20.68 -5.90
CA GLU A 119 -6.88 20.10 -7.25
C GLU A 119 -7.98 20.76 -8.09
N TYR A 120 -8.69 21.76 -7.55
CA TYR A 120 -9.73 22.45 -8.29
C TYR A 120 -9.12 23.23 -9.45
N ASN A 121 -9.52 22.87 -10.67
CA ASN A 121 -9.30 23.64 -11.88
C ASN A 121 -10.66 24.07 -12.43
N ASP A 122 -10.71 25.24 -13.08
CA ASP A 122 -11.94 25.71 -13.71
C ASP A 122 -12.28 24.78 -14.89
N PRO A 123 -13.53 24.28 -15.03
CA PRO A 123 -13.90 23.42 -16.15
C PRO A 123 -13.64 24.01 -17.54
N ASP A 124 -13.58 25.34 -17.64
CA ASP A 124 -13.28 26.06 -18.87
C ASP A 124 -11.76 26.20 -19.10
N ASP A 125 -10.92 26.00 -18.07
CA ASP A 125 -9.45 26.02 -18.14
C ASP A 125 -8.91 24.66 -18.63
N LYS A 126 -9.12 24.39 -19.92
CA LYS A 126 -8.65 23.18 -20.58
C LYS A 126 -7.29 23.41 -21.23
N VAL A 127 -6.35 22.53 -20.94
CA VAL A 127 -5.05 22.47 -21.61
C VAL A 127 -5.12 21.58 -22.86
N LEU A 128 -4.25 21.84 -23.83
CA LEU A 128 -4.20 21.03 -25.04
C LEU A 128 -3.55 19.68 -24.73
N VAL A 129 -4.15 18.58 -25.19
CA VAL A 129 -3.55 17.23 -25.02
C VAL A 129 -2.17 17.18 -25.67
N TRP A 130 -2.04 17.78 -26.86
CA TRP A 130 -0.77 18.00 -27.53
C TRP A 130 -0.48 19.50 -27.59
N PRO A 131 0.69 19.96 -27.12
CA PRO A 131 1.84 19.19 -26.63
C PRO A 131 1.82 18.89 -25.12
N ASP A 132 0.94 19.55 -24.35
CA ASP A 132 1.12 19.68 -22.90
C ASP A 132 1.08 18.35 -22.13
N LEU A 133 0.11 17.47 -22.44
CA LEU A 133 0.03 16.15 -21.81
C LEU A 133 1.07 15.18 -22.41
N VAL A 134 1.11 15.09 -23.74
CA VAL A 134 1.92 14.07 -24.43
C VAL A 134 3.41 14.23 -24.16
N TYR A 135 3.93 15.46 -24.02
CA TYR A 135 5.34 15.66 -23.67
C TYR A 135 5.67 15.18 -22.26
N ILE A 136 4.80 15.43 -21.29
CA ILE A 136 5.00 14.98 -19.91
C ILE A 136 4.95 13.45 -19.86
N GLU A 137 3.97 12.83 -20.52
CA GLU A 137 3.85 11.37 -20.60
C GLU A 137 5.04 10.73 -21.32
N PHE A 138 5.54 11.35 -22.40
CA PHE A 138 6.70 10.85 -23.13
C PHE A 138 7.98 10.92 -22.28
N ILE A 139 8.18 12.01 -21.53
CA ILE A 139 9.29 12.12 -20.58
C ILE A 139 9.18 11.04 -19.50
N ALA A 140 7.99 10.83 -18.93
CA ALA A 140 7.75 9.78 -17.95
C ALA A 140 8.05 8.39 -18.55
N LEU A 141 7.62 8.11 -19.77
CA LEU A 141 7.88 6.86 -20.48
C LEU A 141 9.39 6.62 -20.66
N ILE A 142 10.14 7.64 -21.07
CA ILE A 142 11.61 7.54 -21.20
C ILE A 142 12.23 7.24 -19.83
N LEU A 143 11.84 7.96 -18.78
CA LEU A 143 12.37 7.76 -17.43
C LEU A 143 12.07 6.34 -16.92
N PHE A 144 10.85 5.84 -17.11
CA PHE A 144 10.48 4.47 -16.76
C PHE A 144 11.24 3.43 -17.59
N THR A 145 11.46 3.68 -18.88
CA THR A 145 12.23 2.78 -19.75
C THR A 145 13.69 2.70 -19.29
N VAL A 146 14.31 3.83 -18.98
CA VAL A 146 15.67 3.87 -18.42
C VAL A 146 15.72 3.14 -17.08
N PHE A 147 14.77 3.41 -16.20
CA PHE A 147 14.67 2.76 -14.90
C PHE A 147 14.56 1.23 -15.01
N LEU A 148 13.63 0.72 -15.83
CA LEU A 148 13.45 -0.72 -16.04
C LEU A 148 14.66 -1.36 -16.73
N THR A 149 15.33 -0.65 -17.64
CA THR A 149 16.55 -1.12 -18.30
C THR A 149 17.70 -1.27 -17.29
N VAL A 150 17.94 -0.25 -16.45
CA VAL A 150 18.95 -0.31 -15.40
C VAL A 150 18.63 -1.44 -14.42
N TRP A 151 17.38 -1.57 -14.01
CA TRP A 151 16.95 -2.66 -13.13
C TRP A 151 17.27 -4.03 -13.75
N SER A 152 16.92 -4.25 -15.02
CA SER A 152 17.15 -5.50 -15.75
C SER A 152 18.64 -5.88 -15.82
N ILE A 153 19.54 -4.88 -15.87
CA ILE A 153 20.99 -5.11 -15.87
C ILE A 153 21.52 -5.43 -14.47
N VAL A 154 21.02 -4.73 -13.44
CA VAL A 154 21.54 -4.84 -12.06
C VAL A 154 21.03 -6.09 -11.35
N LEU A 155 19.79 -6.51 -11.60
CA LEU A 155 19.15 -7.64 -10.93
C LEU A 155 18.87 -8.75 -11.92
N ALA A 156 19.61 -9.86 -11.79
CA ALA A 156 19.42 -11.03 -12.63
C ALA A 156 18.01 -11.61 -12.46
N ALA A 157 17.38 -11.97 -13.58
CA ALA A 157 16.10 -12.65 -13.57
C ALA A 157 16.25 -14.04 -12.90
N PRO A 158 15.37 -14.39 -11.95
CA PRO A 158 15.37 -15.71 -11.32
C PRO A 158 14.77 -16.74 -12.30
N LEU A 159 15.57 -17.18 -13.27
CA LEU A 159 15.18 -18.20 -14.24
C LEU A 159 15.38 -19.60 -13.63
N GLU A 160 14.33 -20.40 -13.60
CA GLU A 160 14.38 -21.80 -13.14
C GLU A 160 14.74 -22.77 -14.27
N GLU A 161 14.98 -24.03 -13.92
CA GLU A 161 15.24 -25.10 -14.88
C GLU A 161 14.02 -25.36 -15.79
N PRO A 162 14.22 -25.98 -16.98
CA PRO A 162 13.12 -26.37 -17.85
C PRO A 162 12.08 -27.24 -17.12
N ALA A 163 10.80 -27.01 -17.42
CA ALA A 163 9.70 -27.65 -16.73
C ALA A 163 9.79 -29.19 -16.79
N ASN A 164 9.71 -29.83 -15.63
CA ASN A 164 9.68 -31.29 -15.49
C ASN A 164 8.35 -31.73 -14.84
N PRO A 165 7.42 -32.36 -15.58
CA PRO A 165 6.15 -32.83 -15.02
C PRO A 165 6.28 -33.88 -13.91
N ALA A 166 7.42 -34.56 -13.83
CA ALA A 166 7.69 -35.58 -12.81
C ALA A 166 8.31 -35.01 -11.52
N ALA A 167 8.65 -33.71 -11.48
CA ALA A 167 9.27 -33.08 -10.32
C ALA A 167 8.63 -31.72 -10.04
N THR A 168 8.06 -31.57 -8.84
CA THR A 168 7.56 -30.26 -8.37
C THR A 168 8.73 -29.46 -7.78
N PRO A 169 8.99 -28.23 -8.24
CA PRO A 169 10.05 -27.39 -7.68
C PRO A 169 9.77 -27.08 -6.20
N ASN A 170 10.81 -27.12 -5.37
CA ASN A 170 10.77 -26.72 -3.96
C ASN A 170 11.84 -25.66 -3.70
N PRO A 171 11.48 -24.40 -3.41
CA PRO A 171 10.13 -23.91 -3.13
C PRO A 171 9.37 -23.51 -4.40
N SER A 172 8.11 -23.94 -4.54
CA SER A 172 7.20 -23.39 -5.55
C SER A 172 6.72 -22.02 -5.07
N LYS A 173 7.20 -20.96 -5.73
CA LYS A 173 6.84 -19.58 -5.41
C LYS A 173 6.18 -18.92 -6.61
N ALA A 174 5.11 -18.17 -6.38
CA ALA A 174 4.54 -17.33 -7.41
C ALA A 174 5.17 -15.92 -7.37
N PRO A 175 4.98 -15.11 -8.42
CA PRO A 175 5.49 -13.74 -8.47
C PRO A 175 5.07 -12.88 -7.27
N TRP A 176 5.90 -11.88 -6.94
CA TRP A 176 5.75 -11.04 -5.74
C TRP A 176 4.38 -10.34 -5.60
N TYR A 177 3.73 -9.97 -6.72
CA TYR A 177 2.41 -9.34 -6.70
C TYR A 177 1.28 -10.32 -6.31
N PHE A 178 1.57 -11.63 -6.30
CA PHE A 178 0.69 -12.66 -5.75
C PHE A 178 1.11 -13.12 -4.34
N LEU A 179 2.09 -12.49 -3.70
CA LEU A 179 2.57 -12.91 -2.39
C LEU A 179 1.43 -13.00 -1.37
N GLY A 180 0.55 -12.00 -1.31
CA GLY A 180 -0.60 -12.04 -0.40
C GLY A 180 -1.54 -13.22 -0.65
N LEU A 181 -1.80 -13.54 -1.92
CA LEU A 181 -2.61 -14.70 -2.30
C LEU A 181 -1.92 -16.02 -1.95
N GLN A 182 -0.60 -16.11 -2.14
CA GLN A 182 0.20 -17.28 -1.78
C GLN A 182 0.16 -17.55 -0.28
N GLU A 183 0.37 -16.52 0.54
CA GLU A 183 0.28 -16.65 2.00
C GLU A 183 -1.11 -17.15 2.40
N MET A 184 -2.18 -16.63 1.79
CA MET A 184 -3.53 -17.12 2.06
C MET A 184 -3.72 -18.60 1.67
N LEU A 185 -3.13 -19.07 0.57
CA LEU A 185 -3.18 -20.48 0.16
C LEU A 185 -2.41 -21.43 1.09
N VAL A 186 -1.46 -20.91 1.87
CA VAL A 186 -0.73 -21.69 2.90
C VAL A 186 -1.58 -21.89 4.15
N TYR A 187 -2.35 -20.86 4.55
CA TYR A 187 -3.10 -20.87 5.81
C TYR A 187 -4.59 -21.24 5.67
N TYR A 188 -5.18 -21.09 4.49
CA TYR A 188 -6.60 -21.38 4.23
C TYR A 188 -6.78 -22.52 3.22
N ASP A 189 -8.00 -23.06 3.19
CA ASP A 189 -8.37 -24.02 2.16
C ASP A 189 -8.20 -23.41 0.75
N PRO A 190 -7.55 -24.14 -0.20
CA PRO A 190 -7.27 -23.64 -1.54
C PRO A 190 -8.50 -23.14 -2.30
N TRP A 191 -9.68 -23.72 -2.06
CA TRP A 191 -10.93 -23.25 -2.65
C TRP A 191 -11.31 -21.85 -2.16
N ILE A 192 -11.18 -21.59 -0.86
CA ILE A 192 -11.53 -20.31 -0.26
C ILE A 192 -10.55 -19.23 -0.68
N ALA A 193 -9.25 -19.48 -0.51
CA ALA A 193 -8.21 -18.51 -0.83
C ALA A 193 -8.02 -18.31 -2.34
N GLY A 194 -8.07 -19.37 -3.14
CA GLY A 194 -7.78 -19.31 -4.56
C GLY A 194 -8.96 -18.91 -5.45
N ILE A 195 -10.21 -19.15 -5.01
CA ILE A 195 -11.39 -18.95 -5.86
C ILE A 195 -12.38 -17.99 -5.20
N VAL A 196 -12.87 -18.33 -4.01
CA VAL A 196 -13.95 -17.56 -3.37
C VAL A 196 -13.54 -16.12 -3.11
N LEU A 197 -12.41 -15.90 -2.41
CA LEU A 197 -11.96 -14.56 -2.03
C LEU A 197 -11.63 -13.66 -3.24
N PRO A 198 -10.87 -14.12 -4.26
CA PRO A 198 -10.65 -13.33 -5.47
C PRO A 198 -11.95 -12.94 -6.19
N ILE A 199 -12.93 -13.85 -6.29
CA ILE A 199 -14.23 -13.55 -6.90
C ILE A 199 -14.95 -12.46 -6.11
N PHE A 200 -14.99 -12.56 -4.77
CA PHE A 200 -15.57 -11.52 -3.92
C PHE A 200 -14.86 -10.17 -4.07
N CYS A 201 -13.54 -10.15 -4.20
CA CYS A 201 -12.80 -8.91 -4.46
C CYS A 201 -13.21 -8.27 -5.79
N VAL A 202 -13.29 -9.05 -6.88
CA VAL A 202 -13.68 -8.54 -8.20
C VAL A 202 -15.12 -8.03 -8.17
N ILE A 203 -16.06 -8.80 -7.62
CA ILE A 203 -17.46 -8.37 -7.48
C ILE A 203 -17.55 -7.10 -6.62
N GLY A 204 -16.79 -7.03 -5.52
CA GLY A 204 -16.70 -5.86 -4.67
C GLY A 204 -16.23 -4.62 -5.43
N LEU A 205 -15.18 -4.73 -6.26
CA LEU A 205 -14.70 -3.64 -7.12
C LEU A 205 -15.77 -3.21 -8.14
N MET A 206 -16.49 -4.15 -8.74
CA MET A 206 -17.60 -3.86 -9.66
C MET A 206 -18.78 -3.20 -8.96
N ALA A 207 -18.98 -3.47 -7.66
CA ALA A 207 -20.06 -2.90 -6.87
C ALA A 207 -19.78 -1.45 -6.41
N ILE A 208 -18.52 -0.98 -6.39
CA ILE A 208 -18.14 0.37 -5.96
C ILE A 208 -19.03 1.48 -6.57
N PRO A 209 -19.21 1.60 -7.89
CA PRO A 209 -20.02 2.67 -8.47
C PRO A 209 -21.52 2.59 -8.13
N TYR A 210 -22.01 1.44 -7.66
CA TYR A 210 -23.40 1.26 -7.24
C TYR A 210 -23.59 1.50 -5.74
N MET A 211 -22.53 1.36 -4.95
CA MET A 211 -22.54 1.59 -3.50
C MET A 211 -22.20 3.05 -3.14
N ASP A 212 -21.22 3.64 -3.83
CA ASP A 212 -20.83 5.04 -3.65
C ASP A 212 -21.51 5.94 -4.69
N ILE A 213 -22.72 6.39 -4.35
CA ILE A 213 -23.51 7.32 -5.16
C ILE A 213 -23.25 8.79 -4.77
N ASN A 214 -22.28 9.05 -3.89
CA ASN A 214 -21.99 10.40 -3.43
C ASN A 214 -21.25 11.19 -4.51
N LYS A 215 -21.81 12.34 -4.91
CA LYS A 215 -21.19 13.23 -5.91
C LYS A 215 -20.13 14.16 -5.31
N LYS A 216 -20.01 14.20 -3.99
CA LYS A 216 -18.99 14.99 -3.28
C LYS A 216 -17.65 14.27 -3.31
N GLY A 217 -16.56 15.02 -3.19
CA GLY A 217 -15.21 14.44 -3.26
C GLY A 217 -14.80 13.86 -4.62
N ASP A 218 -15.53 14.12 -5.71
CA ASP A 218 -15.17 13.62 -7.05
C ASP A 218 -14.03 14.45 -7.66
N GLY A 219 -13.01 13.76 -8.18
CA GLY A 219 -11.84 14.40 -8.79
C GLY A 219 -10.82 15.05 -7.84
N TYR A 220 -10.99 14.94 -6.52
CA TYR A 220 -10.00 15.41 -5.54
C TYR A 220 -9.97 14.53 -4.27
N TYR A 221 -8.89 14.65 -3.50
CA TYR A 221 -8.76 13.92 -2.24
C TYR A 221 -9.62 14.58 -1.17
N SER A 222 -10.56 13.84 -0.57
CA SER A 222 -11.30 14.23 0.63
C SER A 222 -11.57 12.98 1.46
N PHE A 223 -11.49 13.11 2.79
CA PHE A 223 -11.76 12.00 3.69
C PHE A 223 -13.13 12.17 4.34
N LYS A 224 -13.46 13.37 4.86
CA LYS A 224 -14.75 13.65 5.52
C LYS A 224 -15.95 13.44 4.60
N GLU A 225 -15.85 13.83 3.34
CA GLU A 225 -16.98 13.69 2.40
C GLU A 225 -17.23 12.25 1.96
N ARG A 226 -16.27 11.35 2.18
CA ARG A 226 -16.34 9.92 1.79
C ARG A 226 -16.60 8.99 2.97
N ARG A 227 -16.90 9.54 4.15
CA ARG A 227 -17.33 8.77 5.32
C ARG A 227 -18.77 8.27 5.12
N VAL A 228 -19.04 7.09 5.65
CA VAL A 228 -20.38 6.44 5.66
C VAL A 228 -21.21 6.98 6.81
#